data_AF-A0A1G2U0W9-F1
#
_entry.id   AF-A0A1G2U0W9-F1
#
_cell.length_a   1.000
_cell.length_b   1.000
_cell.length_c   1.000
_cell.angle_alpha   90.00
_cell.angle_beta   90.00
_cell.angle_gamma   90.00
#
_symmetry.space_group_name_H-M   'P 1'
#
loop_
_entity.id
_entity.type
_entity.pdbx_description
1 polymer ?
#
loop_
_entity_poly.entity_id
_entity_poly.type
_entity_poly.pdbx_seq_one_letter_code
_entity_poly.pdbx_strand_id
1 'polypeptide(L)' 'MFNMISKWYQGQYVKNDPISPVVFIGFYDRHWTAEWANRGVSFFKKEYKWLIRTLTAILALTIAATR' A
#
# COMPACT_ATOMS: atom_id res chain seq x y z
N MET A 1 -3.37 19.67 3.35
CA MET A 1 -2.35 18.58 3.30
C MET A 1 -2.98 17.19 3.25
N PHE A 2 -3.87 16.81 4.18
CA PHE A 2 -4.56 15.50 4.18
C PHE A 2 -5.30 15.16 2.87
N ASN A 3 -5.94 16.13 2.23
CA ASN A 3 -6.65 15.91 0.96
C ASN A 3 -5.73 15.52 -0.21
N MET A 4 -4.48 15.98 -0.20
CA MET A 4 -3.52 15.68 -1.27
C MET A 4 -2.99 14.25 -1.14
N ILE A 5 -2.70 13.83 0.09
CA ILE A 5 -2.28 12.46 0.41
C ILE A 5 -3.42 11.47 0.16
N SER A 6 -4.65 11.83 0.54
CA SER A 6 -5.82 10.98 0.30
C SER A 6 -6.09 10.80 -1.19
N LYS A 7 -6.03 11.88 -1.99
CA LYS A 7 -6.17 11.80 -3.45
C LYS A 7 -5.06 10.97 -4.10
N TRP A 8 -3.82 11.12 -3.64
CA TRP A 8 -2.70 10.31 -4.11
C TRP A 8 -2.88 8.83 -3.74
N TYR A 9 -3.32 8.52 -2.53
CA TYR A 9 -3.50 7.16 -2.03
C TYR A 9 -4.74 6.44 -2.60
N GLN A 10 -5.83 7.17 -2.82
CA GLN A 10 -7.08 6.62 -3.36
C GLN A 10 -7.08 6.57 -4.89
N GLY A 11 -6.23 7.35 -5.56
CA GLY A 11 -6.26 7.53 -7.00
C GLY A 11 -7.40 8.44 -7.44
N GLN A 12 -7.32 8.95 -8.66
CA GLN A 12 -8.42 9.71 -9.25
C GLN A 12 -9.25 8.81 -10.16
N TYR A 13 -10.57 8.88 -10.03
CA TYR A 13 -11.47 8.21 -10.95
C TYR A 13 -11.48 8.99 -12.26
N VAL A 14 -10.88 8.42 -13.31
CA VAL A 14 -10.90 9.00 -14.65
C VAL A 14 -12.12 8.42 -15.36
N LYS A 15 -13.14 9.25 -15.54
CA LYS A 15 -14.32 8.89 -16.33
C LYS A 15 -13.87 8.75 -17.79
N ASN A 16 -14.10 7.58 -18.37
CA ASN A 16 -13.69 7.31 -19.75
C ASN A 16 -14.52 8.15 -20.74
N ASP A 17 -13.91 8.61 -21.83
CA ASP A 17 -14.61 9.31 -22.90
C ASP A 17 -15.61 8.38 -23.62
N PRO A 18 -16.82 8.86 -23.98
CA PRO A 18 -17.90 8.03 -24.51
C PRO A 18 -17.64 7.46 -25.92
N ILE A 19 -16.47 7.73 -26.52
CA ILE A 19 -16.13 7.35 -27.90
C ILE A 19 -15.42 5.98 -27.96
N SER A 20 -14.85 5.49 -26.85
CA SER A 20 -14.10 4.23 -26.84
C SER A 20 -14.97 3.04 -26.41
N PRO A 21 -15.29 2.08 -27.31
CA PRO A 21 -16.16 0.95 -27.00
C PRO A 21 -15.50 -0.12 -26.12
N VAL A 22 -14.22 0.03 -25.78
CA VAL A 22 -13.43 -1.02 -25.13
C VAL A 22 -13.55 -0.98 -23.61
N VAL A 23 -13.94 0.17 -23.03
CA VAL A 23 -13.99 0.31 -21.56
C VAL A 23 -15.12 1.23 -21.11
N PHE A 24 -16.29 0.65 -20.85
CA PHE A 24 -17.46 1.40 -20.36
C PHE A 24 -17.41 1.74 -18.86
N ILE A 25 -16.38 1.29 -18.13
CA ILE A 25 -16.20 1.52 -16.69
C ILE A 25 -14.91 2.32 -16.54
N GLY A 26 -15.00 3.57 -16.08
CA GLY A 26 -13.82 4.44 -15.92
C GLY A 26 -12.72 3.76 -15.09
N PHE A 27 -11.46 4.09 -15.39
CA PHE A 27 -10.33 3.52 -14.66
C PHE A 27 -9.92 4.43 -13.50
N TYR A 28 -9.55 3.81 -12.38
CA TYR A 28 -8.83 4.51 -11.34
C TYR A 28 -7.36 4.60 -11.75
N ASP A 29 -6.95 5.79 -12.19
CA ASP A 29 -5.53 6.05 -12.45
C ASP A 29 -4.85 6.30 -11.09
N ARG A 30 -4.22 5.25 -10.57
CA ARG A 30 -3.44 5.28 -9.34
C ARG A 30 -1.97 5.38 -9.70
N HIS A 31 -1.28 6.33 -9.09
CA HIS A 31 0.19 6.34 -9.13
C HIS A 31 0.73 5.03 -8.57
N TRP A 32 1.70 4.43 -9.27
CA TRP A 32 2.33 3.17 -8.88
C TRP A 32 2.77 3.18 -7.42
N THR A 33 3.34 4.28 -6.92
CA THR A 33 3.75 4.45 -5.52
C THR A 33 2.61 4.30 -4.51
N ALA A 34 1.39 4.74 -4.86
CA ALA A 34 0.21 4.60 -4.01
C ALA A 34 -0.33 3.16 -3.98
N GLU A 35 -0.12 2.41 -5.05
CA GLU A 35 -0.45 0.99 -5.12
C GLU A 35 0.47 0.17 -4.21
N TRP A 36 1.79 0.41 -4.29
CA TRP A 36 2.76 -0.19 -3.37
C TRP A 36 2.48 0.15 -1.91
N ALA A 37 2.13 1.41 -1.62
CA ALA A 37 1.73 1.83 -0.27
C ALA A 37 0.48 1.07 0.22
N ASN A 38 -0.55 0.93 -0.61
CA ASN A 38 -1.76 0.17 -0.25
C ASN A 38 -1.45 -1.31 0.00
N ARG A 39 -0.64 -1.93 -0.85
CA ARG A 39 -0.21 -3.33 -0.68
C ARG A 39 0.60 -3.49 0.60
N GLY A 40 1.54 -2.59 0.87
CA GLY A 40 2.33 -2.58 2.09
C GLY A 40 1.48 -2.40 3.35
N VAL A 41 0.53 -1.48 3.34
CA VAL A 41 -0.40 -1.26 4.47
C VAL A 41 -1.34 -2.45 4.67
N SER A 42 -1.84 -3.06 3.59
CA SER A 42 -2.70 -4.24 3.67
C SER A 42 -1.93 -5.46 4.19
N PHE A 43 -0.72 -5.66 3.68
CA PHE A 43 0.20 -6.68 4.18
C PHE A 43 0.53 -6.45 5.66
N PHE A 44 0.85 -5.22 6.06
CA PHE A 44 1.09 -4.87 7.44
C PHE A 44 -0.15 -5.15 8.30
N LYS A 45 -1.35 -4.71 7.91
CA LYS A 45 -2.57 -5.01 8.68
C LYS A 45 -2.84 -6.50 8.84
N LYS A 46 -2.50 -7.32 7.86
CA LYS A 46 -2.71 -8.77 7.90
C LYS A 46 -1.62 -9.49 8.71
N GLU A 47 -0.36 -9.11 8.52
CA GLU A 47 0.81 -9.84 8.99
C GLU A 47 1.61 -9.10 10.08
N TYR A 48 1.14 -7.95 10.60
CA TYR A 48 1.87 -7.17 11.62
C TYR A 48 2.25 -8.01 12.84
N LYS A 49 1.41 -8.99 13.22
CA LYS A 49 1.68 -9.89 14.33
C LYS A 49 2.93 -10.74 14.08
N TRP A 50 3.10 -11.22 12.85
CA TRP A 50 4.31 -11.93 12.45
C TRP A 50 5.50 -10.99 12.40
N LEU A 51 5.34 -9.82 11.77
CA LEU A 51 6.40 -8.83 11.61
C LEU A 51 6.99 -8.39 12.96
N ILE A 52 6.14 -8.14 13.96
CA ILE A 52 6.55 -7.81 15.32
C ILE A 52 7.29 -8.99 15.97
N ARG A 53 6.76 -10.21 15.88
CA ARG A 53 7.40 -11.41 16.45
C ARG A 53 8.77 -11.67 15.84
N THR A 54 8.91 -11.54 14.52
CA THR A 54 10.18 -11.71 13.82
C THR A 54 11.18 -10.63 14.22
N LEU A 55 10.75 -9.36 14.32
CA LEU A 55 11.59 -8.26 14.82
C LEU A 55 12.05 -8.50 16.24
N THR A 56 11.16 -8.93 17.14
CA THR A 56 11.53 -9.25 18.52
C THR A 56 12.51 -10.42 18.58
N ALA A 57 12.32 -11.46 17.77
CA ALA A 57 13.24 -12.59 17.69
C ALA A 57 14.63 -12.18 17.19
N ILE A 58 14.69 -11.33 16.15
CA ILE A 58 15.94 -10.77 15.64
C ILE A 58 16.64 -9.94 16.72
N LEU A 59 15.92 -9.05 17.40
CA LEU A 59 16.48 -8.23 18.48
C LEU A 59 17.04 -9.10 19.62
N ALA A 60 16.30 -10.12 20.05
CA ALA A 60 16.76 -11.06 21.07
C ALA A 60 18.00 -11.82 20.63
N LEU A 61 18.06 -12.27 19.37
CA LEU A 61 19.22 -12.93 18.80
C LEU A 61 20.44 -12.00 18.75
N THR A 62 20.26 -10.75 18.30
CA THR A 62 21.35 -9.77 18.23
C THR A 62 21.90 -9.45 19.63
N ILE A 63 21.04 -9.28 20.63
CA ILE A 63 21.46 -9.07 22.02
C ILE A 63 22.22 -10.29 22.53
N ALA A 64 21.73 -11.49 22.27
CA ALA A 64 22.40 -12.73 22.68
C ALA A 64 23.74 -12.94 21.97
N ALA A 65 23.86 -12.56 20.69
CA ALA A 65 25.08 -12.70 19.91
C ALA A 65 26.14 -11.64 20.23
N THR A 66 25.74 -10.49 20.78
CA THR A 66 26.65 -9.40 21.18
C THR A 66 27.08 -9.52 22.65
N ARG A 67 26.58 -10.53 23.37
CA ARG A 67 26.91 -10.82 24.77
C ARG A 67 27.91 -11.96 24.86
#